data_AF-A0A8B8FFA1-F1
#
_entry.id   AF-A0A8B8FFA1-F1
#
_cell.length_a   1.000
_cell.length_b   1.000
_cell.length_c   1.000
_cell.angle_alpha   90.00
_cell.angle_beta   90.00
_cell.angle_gamma   90.00
#
_symmetry.space_group_name_H-M   'P 1'
#
loop_
_entity.id
_entity.type
_entity.pdbx_description
1 polymer ?
#
loop_
_entity_poly.entity_id
_entity_poly.type
_entity_poly.pdbx_seq_one_letter_code
_entity_poly.pdbx_strand_id
1 'polypeptide(L)'
;MAVMKVFNIKRHYETHKSFAEKFPLGTGLRKIKIENLKMKYKSATQILSHTMTEQQKCAQASLQMSWILGKHMKPFTDADIFKECMLQSVNVLFENKKEIVETFRHIPIISASTNTRNTEVLAKDYHNQLKQDPSTVDFYSI
;
A
#
# COMPACT_ATOMS: atom_id res chain seq x y z
N MET A 1 21.87 22.88 16.15
CA MET A 1 21.90 22.20 17.46
C MET A 1 21.57 20.70 17.29
N ALA A 2 22.57 19.83 17.24
CA ALA A 2 22.40 18.37 17.14
C ALA A 2 22.48 17.66 18.51
N VAL A 3 22.09 18.37 19.59
CA VAL A 3 22.28 17.93 20.98
C VAL A 3 21.15 17.01 21.46
N MET A 4 19.95 17.12 20.88
CA MET A 4 18.77 16.36 21.35
C MET A 4 18.87 14.85 21.09
N LYS A 5 19.49 14.40 19.99
CA LYS A 5 19.56 12.96 19.68
C LYS A 5 20.50 12.21 20.62
N VAL A 6 21.67 12.76 20.93
CA VAL A 6 22.65 12.11 21.81
C VAL A 6 22.13 12.04 23.24
N PHE A 7 21.54 13.12 23.75
CA PHE A 7 20.92 13.13 25.08
C PHE A 7 19.79 12.11 25.18
N ASN A 8 18.90 12.06 24.18
CA ASN A 8 17.78 11.12 24.18
C ASN A 8 18.25 9.66 24.11
N ILE A 9 19.26 9.36 23.29
CA ILE A 9 19.85 8.01 23.20
C ILE A 9 20.52 7.64 24.53
N LYS A 10 21.31 8.54 25.11
CA LYS A 10 21.97 8.30 26.40
C LYS A 10 20.96 8.05 27.51
N ARG A 11 19.95 8.91 27.62
CA ARG A 11 18.84 8.77 28.57
C ARG A 11 18.12 7.43 28.36
N HIS A 12 17.80 7.06 27.13
CA HIS A 12 17.15 5.78 26.82
C HIS A 12 17.95 4.57 27.34
N TYR A 13 19.27 4.55 27.13
CA TYR A 13 20.12 3.49 27.66
C TYR A 13 20.21 3.51 29.18
N GLU A 14 20.18 4.69 29.81
CA GLU A 14 20.13 4.85 31.26
C GLU A 14 18.77 4.42 31.86
N THR A 15 17.67 4.51 31.11
CA THR A 15 16.35 3.99 31.55
C THR A 15 16.25 2.46 31.42
N HIS A 16 17.03 1.84 30.52
CA HIS A 16 17.03 0.40 30.27
C HIS A 16 18.26 -0.33 30.84
N LYS A 17 18.77 0.12 32.00
CA LYS A 17 19.94 -0.48 32.68
C LYS A 17 19.82 -2.00 32.89
N SER A 18 18.61 -2.48 33.18
CA SER A 18 18.32 -3.91 33.38
C SER A 18 18.64 -4.79 32.17
N PHE A 19 18.69 -4.22 30.97
CA PHE A 19 19.09 -4.96 29.77
C PHE A 19 20.59 -5.24 29.76
N ALA A 20 21.41 -4.28 30.18
CA ALA A 20 22.86 -4.46 30.26
C ALA A 20 23.24 -5.43 31.39
N GLU A 21 22.47 -5.45 32.48
CA GLU A 21 22.63 -6.40 33.60
C GLU A 21 22.26 -7.83 33.18
N LYS A 22 21.12 -8.02 32.51
CA LYS A 22 20.65 -9.35 32.07
C LYS A 22 21.40 -9.89 30.85
N PHE A 23 21.94 -9.01 30.01
CA PHE A 23 22.67 -9.36 28.79
C PHE A 23 23.99 -8.57 28.72
N PRO A 24 25.04 -9.00 29.43
CA PRO A 24 26.30 -8.28 29.49
C PRO A 24 26.98 -8.14 28.13
N LEU A 25 27.72 -7.06 27.95
CA LEU A 25 28.47 -6.76 26.72
C LEU A 25 29.44 -7.90 26.39
N GLY A 26 29.57 -8.24 25.10
CA GLY A 26 30.47 -9.30 24.64
C GLY A 26 29.97 -10.74 24.80
N THR A 27 28.86 -10.97 25.50
CA THR A 27 28.32 -12.33 25.70
C THR A 27 27.57 -12.86 24.47
N GLY A 28 27.62 -14.18 24.24
CA GLY A 28 26.83 -14.84 23.20
C GLY A 28 25.32 -14.69 23.42
N LEU A 29 24.88 -14.68 24.69
CA LEU A 29 23.49 -14.42 25.08
C LEU A 29 23.00 -13.05 24.60
N ARG A 30 23.84 -12.01 24.69
CA ARG A 30 23.50 -10.67 24.19
C ARG A 30 23.36 -10.65 22.67
N LYS A 31 24.23 -11.36 21.94
CA LYS A 31 24.11 -11.48 20.48
C LYS A 31 22.78 -12.11 20.07
N ILE A 32 22.43 -13.26 20.67
CA ILE A 32 21.16 -13.96 20.43
C ILE A 32 19.95 -13.08 20.76
N LYS A 33 20.01 -12.34 21.88
CA LYS A 33 18.93 -11.43 22.28
C LYS A 33 18.75 -10.28 21.31
N ILE A 34 19.85 -9.68 20.83
CA ILE A 34 19.81 -8.59 19.85
C ILE A 34 19.24 -9.09 18.52
N GLU A 35 19.64 -10.27 18.04
CA GLU A 35 19.08 -10.83 16.81
C GLU A 35 17.58 -11.10 16.92
N ASN A 36 17.13 -11.66 18.04
CA ASN A 36 15.70 -11.84 18.31
C ASN A 36 14.94 -10.51 18.31
N LEU A 37 15.49 -9.46 18.92
CA LEU A 37 14.86 -8.13 18.91
C LEU A 37 14.82 -7.54 17.51
N LYS A 38 15.87 -7.71 16.70
CA LYS A 38 15.89 -7.28 15.29
C LYS A 38 14.84 -8.03 14.45
N MET A 39 14.72 -9.35 14.64
CA MET A 39 13.70 -10.15 13.95
C MET A 39 12.30 -9.70 14.34
N LYS A 40 12.01 -9.54 15.63
CA LYS A 40 10.71 -9.04 16.12
C LYS A 40 10.40 -7.64 15.60
N TYR A 41 11.38 -6.75 15.60
CA TYR A 41 11.23 -5.42 15.03
C TYR A 41 10.89 -5.50 13.53
N LYS A 42 11.64 -6.27 12.75
CA LYS A 42 11.38 -6.47 11.32
C LYS A 42 9.97 -6.99 11.08
N SER A 43 9.54 -8.02 11.80
CA SER A 43 8.18 -8.59 11.70
C SER A 43 7.09 -7.58 12.10
N ALA A 44 7.30 -6.81 13.17
CA ALA A 44 6.35 -5.79 13.62
C ALA A 44 6.27 -4.60 12.65
N THR A 45 7.39 -4.18 12.06
CA THR A 45 7.44 -3.11 11.06
C THR A 45 6.98 -3.54 9.68
N GLN A 46 6.97 -4.85 9.38
CA GLN A 46 6.48 -5.40 8.12
C GLN A 46 4.99 -5.09 7.90
N ILE A 47 4.22 -5.03 8.99
CA ILE A 47 2.79 -4.64 8.98
C ILE A 47 2.63 -3.14 8.72
N LEU A 48 3.58 -2.32 9.19
CA LEU A 48 3.57 -0.85 9.01
C LEU A 48 4.05 -0.43 7.63
N SER A 49 4.90 -1.22 6.97
CA SER A 49 5.25 -1.04 5.56
C SER A 49 4.28 -1.83 4.68
N HIS A 50 3.05 -1.35 4.55
CA HIS A 50 2.10 -1.90 3.57
C HIS A 50 2.56 -1.53 2.14
N THR A 51 3.60 -2.20 1.65
CA THR A 51 3.93 -2.20 0.24
C THR A 51 2.88 -3.05 -0.45
N MET A 52 2.08 -2.45 -1.33
CA MET A 52 1.12 -3.21 -2.12
C MET A 52 1.84 -4.26 -2.95
N THR A 53 1.32 -5.50 -2.92
CA THR A 53 1.79 -6.55 -3.81
C THR A 53 1.56 -6.15 -5.27
N GLU A 54 2.27 -6.75 -6.21
CA GLU A 54 2.08 -6.46 -7.64
C GLU A 54 0.63 -6.70 -8.08
N GLN A 55 -0.02 -7.73 -7.54
CA GLN A 55 -1.43 -8.03 -7.80
C GLN A 55 -2.34 -6.92 -7.26
N GLN A 56 -2.06 -6.38 -6.07
CA GLN A 56 -2.82 -5.27 -5.50
C GLN A 56 -2.66 -3.98 -6.32
N LYS A 57 -1.44 -3.71 -6.82
CA LYS A 57 -1.19 -2.58 -7.74
C LYS A 57 -1.95 -2.74 -9.05
N CYS A 58 -1.96 -3.94 -9.64
CA CYS A 58 -2.72 -4.23 -10.85
C CYS A 58 -4.23 -4.08 -10.64
N ALA A 59 -4.75 -4.57 -9.51
CA ALA A 59 -6.16 -4.42 -9.13
C ALA A 59 -6.55 -2.95 -8.90
N GLN A 60 -5.69 -2.17 -8.24
CA GLN A 60 -5.90 -0.73 -8.06
C GLN A 60 -5.90 0.02 -9.39
N ALA A 61 -4.98 -0.30 -10.31
CA ALA A 61 -4.97 0.29 -11.64
C ALA A 61 -6.26 -0.01 -12.42
N SER A 62 -6.73 -1.26 -12.37
CA SER A 62 -8.02 -1.67 -12.95
C SER A 62 -9.18 -0.87 -12.36
N LEU A 63 -9.21 -0.70 -11.03
CA LEU A 63 -10.25 0.09 -10.34
C LEU A 63 -10.30 1.55 -10.80
N GLN A 64 -9.13 2.18 -10.98
CA GLN A 64 -9.02 3.56 -11.45
C GLN A 64 -9.53 3.71 -12.89
N MET A 65 -9.23 2.74 -13.76
CA MET A 65 -9.77 2.71 -15.13
C MET A 65 -11.30 2.56 -15.12
N SER A 66 -11.84 1.65 -14.31
CA SER A 66 -13.30 1.48 -14.14
C SER A 66 -13.98 2.77 -13.69
N TRP A 67 -13.37 3.50 -12.76
CA TRP A 67 -13.88 4.78 -12.28
C TRP A 67 -13.92 5.84 -13.39
N ILE A 68 -12.84 5.96 -14.18
CA ILE A 68 -12.79 6.89 -15.32
C ILE A 68 -13.88 6.55 -16.34
N LEU A 69 -14.02 5.28 -16.71
CA LEU A 69 -15.06 4.82 -17.63
C LEU A 69 -16.46 5.16 -17.11
N GLY A 70 -16.73 4.86 -15.83
CA GLY A 70 -18.00 5.20 -15.19
C GLY A 70 -18.27 6.71 -15.17
N LYS A 71 -17.26 7.52 -14.84
CA LYS A 71 -17.35 8.99 -14.85
C LYS A 71 -17.70 9.55 -16.23
N HIS A 72 -17.19 8.93 -17.29
CA HIS A 72 -17.45 9.35 -18.67
C HIS A 72 -18.63 8.63 -19.33
N MET A 73 -19.42 7.86 -18.56
CA MET A 73 -20.57 7.09 -19.06
C MET A 73 -20.19 6.16 -20.22
N LYS A 74 -18.96 5.62 -20.20
CA LYS A 74 -18.48 4.67 -21.20
C LYS A 74 -18.78 3.25 -20.74
N PRO A 75 -19.20 2.37 -21.68
CA PRO A 75 -19.43 0.98 -21.35
C PRO A 75 -18.12 0.32 -20.92
N PHE A 76 -18.20 -0.61 -19.97
CA PHE A 76 -17.01 -1.31 -19.47
C PHE A 76 -16.37 -2.24 -20.51
N THR A 77 -17.07 -2.53 -21.61
CA THR A 77 -16.50 -3.18 -22.80
C THR A 77 -15.41 -2.32 -23.46
N ASP A 78 -15.44 -0.98 -23.30
CA ASP A 78 -14.39 -0.10 -23.83
C ASP A 78 -13.09 -0.26 -23.04
N ALA A 79 -13.12 -0.89 -21.86
CA ALA A 79 -11.92 -1.10 -21.05
C ALA A 79 -10.87 -1.98 -21.74
N ASP A 80 -11.31 -2.93 -22.57
CA ASP A 80 -10.42 -3.75 -23.39
C ASP A 80 -9.69 -2.89 -24.42
N ILE A 81 -10.41 -1.95 -25.04
CA ILE A 81 -9.85 -0.97 -25.98
C ILE A 81 -8.82 -0.08 -25.26
N PHE A 82 -9.13 0.39 -24.05
CA PHE A 82 -8.18 1.17 -23.25
C PHE A 82 -6.91 0.37 -22.92
N LYS A 83 -7.05 -0.90 -22.55
CA LYS A 83 -5.91 -1.77 -22.26
C LYS A 83 -5.05 -2.02 -23.51
N GLU A 84 -5.69 -2.22 -24.66
CA GLU A 84 -5.01 -2.36 -25.95
C GLU A 84 -4.25 -1.07 -26.30
N CYS A 85 -4.87 0.10 -26.19
CA CYS A 85 -4.21 1.39 -26.41
C CYS A 85 -2.99 1.59 -25.48
N MET A 86 -3.11 1.22 -24.20
CA MET A 86 -1.98 1.29 -23.26
C MET A 86 -0.84 0.37 -23.68
N LEU A 87 -1.14 -0.88 -24.05
CA LEU A 87 -0.12 -1.85 -24.48
C LEU A 87 0.58 -1.40 -25.77
N GLN A 88 -0.15 -0.87 -26.75
CA GLN A 88 0.44 -0.30 -27.97
C GLN A 88 1.37 0.87 -27.63
N SER A 89 0.92 1.79 -26.77
CA SER A 89 1.72 2.95 -26.35
C SER A 89 3.01 2.51 -25.64
N VAL A 90 2.92 1.54 -24.74
CA VAL A 90 4.08 1.04 -23.99
C VAL A 90 5.04 0.27 -24.90
N ASN A 91 4.55 -0.51 -25.86
CA ASN A 91 5.40 -1.18 -26.84
C ASN A 91 6.20 -0.19 -27.69
N VAL A 92 5.59 0.92 -28.11
CA VAL A 92 6.27 1.96 -28.91
C VAL A 92 7.29 2.74 -28.07
N LEU A 93 6.94 3.11 -26.83
CA LEU A 93 7.80 3.94 -25.98
C LEU A 93 8.90 3.16 -25.27
N PHE A 94 8.69 1.87 -25.00
CA PHE A 94 9.54 1.04 -24.14
C PHE A 94 9.90 -0.30 -24.77
N GLU A 95 10.12 -0.33 -26.09
CA GLU A 95 10.40 -1.53 -26.90
C GLU A 95 11.47 -2.47 -26.29
N ASN A 96 12.47 -1.91 -25.59
CA ASN A 96 13.57 -2.65 -24.96
C ASN A 96 13.34 -3.04 -23.48
N LYS A 97 12.19 -2.71 -22.88
CA LYS A 97 11.88 -2.98 -21.47
C LYS A 97 10.65 -3.89 -21.33
N LYS A 98 10.86 -5.18 -21.62
CA LYS A 98 9.81 -6.22 -21.57
C LYS A 98 9.10 -6.32 -20.21
N GLU A 99 9.80 -6.05 -19.12
CA GLU A 99 9.22 -6.05 -17.76
C GLU A 99 8.09 -5.02 -17.60
N ILE A 100 8.23 -3.84 -18.23
CA ILE A 100 7.21 -2.80 -18.19
C ILE A 100 5.99 -3.26 -18.98
N VAL A 101 6.20 -3.74 -20.21
CA VAL A 101 5.13 -4.28 -21.06
C VAL A 101 4.35 -5.38 -20.31
N GLU A 102 5.05 -6.27 -19.63
CA GLU A 102 4.42 -7.38 -18.89
C GLU A 102 3.59 -6.89 -17.70
N THR A 103 4.04 -5.85 -17.01
CA THR A 103 3.28 -5.21 -15.92
C THR A 103 1.91 -4.71 -16.41
N PHE A 104 1.84 -4.10 -17.60
CA PHE A 104 0.57 -3.67 -18.20
C PHE A 104 -0.31 -4.84 -18.65
N ARG A 105 0.29 -5.97 -19.06
CA ARG A 105 -0.48 -7.19 -19.40
C ARG A 105 -1.16 -7.80 -18.17
N HIS A 106 -0.48 -7.79 -17.02
CA HIS A 106 -0.98 -8.32 -15.76
C HIS A 106 -2.14 -7.52 -15.15
N ILE A 107 -2.42 -6.30 -15.64
CA ILE A 107 -3.64 -5.59 -15.27
C ILE A 107 -4.84 -6.44 -15.70
N PRO A 108 -5.69 -6.91 -14.78
CA PRO A 108 -6.80 -7.77 -15.14
C PRO A 108 -7.72 -7.06 -16.14
N ILE A 109 -8.19 -7.82 -17.13
CA ILE A 109 -9.23 -7.36 -18.04
C ILE A 109 -10.44 -6.99 -17.19
N ILE A 110 -10.97 -5.79 -17.42
CA ILE A 110 -12.11 -5.24 -16.70
C ILE A 110 -13.36 -5.93 -17.26
N SER A 111 -13.58 -7.19 -16.87
CA SER A 111 -14.79 -7.92 -17.24
C SER A 111 -16.00 -7.25 -16.58
N ALA A 112 -17.18 -7.35 -17.20
CA ALA A 112 -18.42 -6.82 -16.62
C ALA A 112 -18.64 -7.29 -15.17
N SER A 113 -18.30 -8.54 -14.85
CA SER A 113 -18.37 -9.12 -13.49
C SER A 113 -17.35 -8.53 -12.50
N THR A 114 -16.12 -8.26 -12.95
CA THR A 114 -15.11 -7.55 -12.15
C THR A 114 -15.56 -6.12 -11.90
N ASN A 115 -16.26 -5.52 -12.86
CA ASN A 115 -16.74 -4.16 -12.77
C ASN A 115 -17.94 -3.97 -11.84
N THR A 116 -18.88 -4.93 -11.80
CA THR A 116 -19.93 -4.96 -10.77
C THR A 116 -19.33 -5.01 -9.38
N ARG A 117 -18.35 -5.89 -9.16
CA ARG A 117 -17.66 -5.97 -7.86
C ARG A 117 -16.86 -4.71 -7.54
N ASN A 118 -16.21 -4.11 -8.53
CA ASN A 118 -15.44 -2.87 -8.35
C ASN A 118 -16.35 -1.66 -8.06
N THR A 119 -17.48 -1.55 -8.74
CA THR A 119 -18.48 -0.50 -8.48
C THR A 119 -19.15 -0.69 -7.12
N GLU A 120 -19.44 -1.93 -6.69
CA GLU A 120 -19.88 -2.22 -5.33
C GLU A 120 -18.82 -1.84 -4.28
N VAL A 121 -17.54 -2.14 -4.53
CA VAL A 121 -16.43 -1.77 -3.64
C VAL A 121 -16.27 -0.25 -3.57
N LEU A 122 -16.30 0.46 -4.71
CA LEU A 122 -16.23 1.91 -4.77
C LEU A 122 -17.44 2.57 -4.10
N ALA A 123 -18.65 2.07 -4.36
CA ALA A 123 -19.87 2.56 -3.74
C ALA A 123 -19.83 2.35 -2.22
N LYS A 124 -19.34 1.18 -1.76
CA LYS A 124 -19.17 0.89 -0.34
C LYS A 124 -18.10 1.78 0.31
N ASP A 125 -16.99 2.03 -0.38
CA ASP A 125 -15.93 2.89 0.11
C ASP A 125 -16.40 4.35 0.20
N TYR A 126 -17.07 4.85 -0.84
CA TYR A 126 -17.69 6.17 -0.85
C TYR A 126 -18.75 6.30 0.24
N HIS A 127 -19.60 5.28 0.43
CA HIS A 127 -20.58 5.24 1.52
C HIS A 127 -19.94 5.23 2.91
N ASN A 128 -18.81 4.57 3.08
CA ASN A 128 -18.08 4.57 4.35
C ASN A 128 -17.42 5.93 4.62
N GLN A 129 -16.85 6.58 3.61
CA GLN A 129 -16.33 7.94 3.71
C GLN A 129 -17.45 8.92 4.05
N LEU A 130 -18.58 8.84 3.33
CA LEU A 130 -19.78 9.62 3.61
C LEU A 130 -20.46 9.29 4.94
N LYS A 131 -20.16 8.16 5.59
CA LYS A 131 -20.65 7.84 6.95
C LYS A 131 -19.76 8.39 8.04
N GLN A 132 -18.48 8.63 7.76
CA GLN A 132 -17.58 9.29 8.71
C GLN A 132 -17.88 10.80 8.79
N ASP A 133 -18.32 11.41 7.69
CA ASP A 133 -18.65 12.83 7.57
C ASP A 133 -19.87 13.31 8.41
N PRO A 134 -21.01 12.60 8.51
CA PRO A 134 -22.17 13.00 9.32
C PRO A 134 -21.93 12.95 10.83
N SER A 135 -20.81 12.39 11.30
CA SER A 135 -20.40 12.56 12.70
C SER A 135 -19.89 13.98 13.03
N THR A 136 -19.73 14.81 12.00
CA THR A 136 -19.27 16.21 12.07
C THR A 136 -20.26 17.26 11.60
N VAL A 137 -21.51 16.89 11.24
CA VAL A 137 -22.50 17.84 10.71
C VAL A 137 -23.78 17.85 11.55
N ASP A 138 -24.11 19.01 12.11
CA ASP A 138 -25.27 19.19 13.01
C ASP A 138 -26.62 19.14 12.28
N PHE A 139 -26.63 19.32 10.95
CA PHE A 139 -27.86 19.36 10.15
C PHE A 139 -27.63 18.77 8.75
N TYR A 140 -28.54 17.93 8.30
CA TYR A 140 -28.65 17.49 6.90
C TYR A 140 -30.13 17.42 6.49
N SER A 141 -30.39 17.55 5.18
CA SER A 141 -31.71 17.35 4.58
C SER A 141 -31.58 16.40 3.39
N ILE A 142 -32.63 15.61 3.17
CA ILE A 142 -32.72 14.56 2.15
C ILE A 142 -33.44 15.11 0.92
#